data_AF-A0A0Q7MUF3-F1
#
_entry.id   AF-A0A0Q7MUF3-F1
#
_cell.length_a   1.000
_cell.length_b   1.000
_cell.length_c   1.000
_cell.angle_alpha   90.00
_cell.angle_beta   90.00
_cell.angle_gamma   90.00
#
_symmetry.space_group_name_H-M   'P 1'
#
loop_
_entity.id
_entity.type
_entity.pdbx_description
1 polymer ?
#
loop_
_entity_poly.entity_id
_entity_poly.type
_entity_poly.pdbx_seq_one_letter_code
_entity_poly.pdbx_strand_id
1 'polypeptide(L)'
;MTVCIVVGGIVGALWYLRALERLAVGPSAAILSVIEVVVPGAVGVLVLGDTVANGMLPGVLVGLVLAITGCVVLAMSPANEVAEGEPAPRTEPAPA
;
A
#
# COMPACT_ATOMS: atom_id res chain seq x y z
N MET A 1 -2.64 -16.83 17.65
CA MET A 1 -2.16 -15.47 17.33
C MET A 1 -1.13 -15.50 16.21
N THR A 2 0.06 -16.08 16.41
CA THR A 2 1.10 -16.19 15.36
C THR A 2 0.61 -16.83 14.06
N VAL A 3 -0.14 -17.94 14.15
CA VAL A 3 -0.72 -18.61 12.97
C VAL A 3 -1.64 -17.68 12.19
N CYS A 4 -2.49 -16.91 12.86
CA CYS A 4 -3.40 -15.97 12.19
C CYS A 4 -2.65 -14.89 11.42
N ILE A 5 -1.56 -14.37 12.01
CA ILE A 5 -0.71 -13.36 11.37
C ILE A 5 -0.03 -13.95 10.13
N VAL A 6 0.57 -15.13 10.26
CA VAL A 6 1.25 -15.80 9.14
C VAL A 6 0.26 -16.12 8.02
N VAL A 7 -0.90 -16.70 8.34
CA VAL A 7 -1.92 -17.03 7.34
C VAL A 7 -2.46 -15.76 6.69
N GLY A 8 -2.75 -14.71 7.46
CA GLY A 8 -3.20 -13.42 6.92
C GLY A 8 -2.17 -12.79 5.97
N GLY A 9 -0.89 -12.80 6.34
CA GLY A 9 0.19 -12.31 5.49
C GLY A 9 0.36 -13.10 4.19
N ILE A 10 0.27 -14.44 4.26
CA ILE A 10 0.31 -15.30 3.06
C ILE A 10 -0.87 -14.99 2.16
N VAL A 11 -2.09 -14.89 2.71
CA VAL A 11 -3.29 -14.56 1.93
C VAL A 11 -3.11 -13.20 1.28
N GLY A 12 -2.72 -12.16 2.03
CA GLY A 12 -2.46 -10.82 1.49
C GLY A 12 -1.45 -10.84 0.33
N ALA A 13 -0.32 -11.53 0.50
CA ALA A 13 0.70 -11.66 -0.55
C ALA A 13 0.15 -12.37 -1.81
N LEU A 14 -0.58 -13.47 -1.65
CA LEU A 14 -1.16 -14.20 -2.79
C LEU A 14 -2.19 -13.36 -3.54
N TRP A 15 -3.01 -12.59 -2.83
CA TRP A 15 -3.98 -11.68 -3.43
C TRP A 15 -3.30 -10.52 -4.15
N TYR A 16 -2.22 -9.97 -3.59
CA TYR A 16 -1.44 -8.94 -4.25
C TYR A 16 -0.79 -9.47 -5.54
N LEU A 17 -0.15 -10.64 -5.51
CA LEU A 17 0.40 -11.30 -6.71
C LEU A 17 -0.69 -11.50 -7.78
N ARG A 18 -1.89 -11.92 -7.37
CA ARG A 18 -3.04 -12.05 -8.28
C ARG A 18 -3.54 -10.72 -8.84
N ALA A 19 -3.42 -9.63 -8.10
CA ALA A 19 -3.73 -8.30 -8.60
C ALA A 19 -2.72 -7.86 -9.67
N LEU A 20 -1.44 -8.16 -9.47
CA LEU A 20 -0.36 -7.86 -10.43
C LEU A 20 -0.50 -8.61 -11.75
N GLU A 21 -1.17 -9.77 -11.78
CA GLU A 21 -1.51 -10.46 -13.03
C GLU A 21 -2.51 -9.67 -13.90
N ARG A 22 -3.22 -8.68 -13.33
CA ARG A 22 -4.34 -7.98 -13.97
C ARG A 22 -4.17 -6.47 -14.06
N LEU A 23 -3.32 -5.90 -13.21
CA LEU A 23 -3.17 -4.45 -13.01
C LEU A 23 -1.70 -4.07 -12.97
N ALA A 24 -1.43 -2.80 -13.30
CA ALA A 24 -0.13 -2.17 -13.15
C ALA A 24 0.37 -2.23 -11.70
N VAL A 25 1.69 -2.33 -11.52
CA VAL A 25 2.33 -2.54 -10.21
C VAL A 25 2.14 -1.33 -9.32
N GLY A 26 2.31 -0.13 -9.89
CA GLY A 26 2.17 1.13 -9.15
C GLY A 26 0.80 1.32 -8.51
N PRO A 27 -0.29 1.36 -9.29
CA PRO A 27 -1.64 1.48 -8.76
C PRO A 27 -1.99 0.37 -7.77
N SER A 28 -1.57 -0.87 -8.03
CA SER A 28 -1.84 -2.01 -7.15
C SER A 28 -1.14 -1.85 -5.80
N ALA A 29 0.14 -1.46 -5.80
CA ALA A 29 0.92 -1.22 -4.58
C ALA A 29 0.36 -0.05 -3.77
N ALA A 30 -0.05 1.02 -4.45
CA ALA A 30 -0.64 2.19 -3.81
C ALA A 30 -1.96 1.84 -3.10
N ILE A 31 -2.85 1.10 -3.77
CA ILE A 31 -4.12 0.64 -3.16
C ILE A 31 -3.86 -0.24 -1.94
N LEU A 32 -2.96 -1.23 -2.07
CA LEU A 32 -2.64 -2.13 -0.97
C LEU A 32 -2.12 -1.35 0.25
N SER A 33 -1.14 -0.46 0.04
CA SER A 33 -0.55 0.36 1.11
C SER A 33 -1.59 1.23 1.82
N VAL A 34 -2.50 1.87 1.08
CA VAL A 34 -3.58 2.66 1.67
C VAL A 34 -4.51 1.79 2.51
N ILE A 35 -4.94 0.63 1.99
CA ILE A 35 -5.87 -0.27 2.68
C ILE A 35 -5.23 -0.85 3.95
N GLU A 36 -3.97 -1.27 3.88
CA GLU A 36 -3.24 -1.85 5.01
C GLU A 36 -2.99 -0.84 6.14
N VAL A 37 -3.10 0.46 5.88
CA VAL A 37 -3.02 1.49 6.92
C VAL A 37 -4.41 1.91 7.41
N VAL A 38 -5.32 2.22 6.48
CA VAL A 38 -6.65 2.78 6.80
C VAL A 38 -7.51 1.76 7.53
N VAL A 39 -7.49 0.48 7.11
CA VAL A 39 -8.34 -0.54 7.73
C VAL A 39 -7.91 -0.83 9.18
N PRO A 40 -6.63 -1.11 9.49
CA PRO A 40 -6.20 -1.29 10.88
C PRO A 40 -6.38 -0.04 11.73
N GLY A 41 -6.13 1.16 11.17
CA GLY A 41 -6.37 2.41 11.87
C GLY A 41 -7.85 2.61 12.24
N ALA A 42 -8.76 2.30 11.31
CA ALA A 42 -10.19 2.35 11.58
C ALA A 42 -10.61 1.31 12.63
N VAL A 43 -10.06 0.10 12.59
CA VAL A 43 -10.31 -0.93 13.62
C VAL A 43 -9.80 -0.48 15.00
N GLY A 44 -8.63 0.14 15.08
CA GLY A 44 -8.09 0.73 16.31
C GLY A 44 -9.08 1.67 16.98
N VAL A 45 -9.61 2.63 16.22
CA VAL A 45 -10.54 3.65 16.74
C VAL A 45 -11.94 3.09 17.00
N LEU A 46 -12.50 2.31 16.07
CA LEU A 46 -13.90 1.88 16.12
C LEU A 46 -14.13 0.65 17.01
N VAL A 47 -13.13 -0.23 17.14
CA VAL A 47 -13.28 -1.53 17.83
C VAL A 47 -12.43 -1.59 19.09
N LEU A 48 -11.18 -1.12 19.04
CA LEU A 48 -10.24 -1.17 20.17
C LEU A 48 -10.39 0.02 21.13
N GLY A 49 -11.05 1.09 20.68
CA GLY A 49 -11.28 2.29 21.49
C GLY A 49 -10.11 3.26 21.49
N ASP A 50 -9.22 3.20 20.49
CA ASP A 50 -8.12 4.17 20.35
C ASP A 50 -8.69 5.59 20.20
N THR A 51 -8.17 6.52 21.00
CA THR A 51 -8.62 7.91 21.00
C THR A 51 -7.62 8.83 20.33
N VAL A 52 -8.13 9.74 19.51
CA VAL A 52 -7.34 10.88 19.02
C VAL A 52 -7.19 11.91 20.16
N ALA A 53 -6.00 12.50 20.28
CA ALA A 53 -5.76 13.57 21.25
C ALA A 53 -6.80 14.71 21.11
N ASN A 54 -7.23 15.27 22.24
CA ASN A 54 -8.31 16.25 22.30
C ASN A 54 -8.07 17.42 21.34
N GLY A 55 -9.04 17.70 20.47
CA GLY A 55 -8.99 18.78 19.49
C GLY A 55 -8.18 18.48 18.22
N MET A 56 -7.53 17.31 18.12
CA MET A 56 -6.71 16.95 16.95
C MET A 56 -7.46 16.18 15.86
N LEU A 57 -8.73 15.81 16.07
CA LEU A 57 -9.53 15.10 15.07
C LEU A 57 -9.53 15.80 13.69
N PRO A 58 -9.71 17.14 13.59
CA PRO A 58 -9.59 17.83 12.32
C PRO A 58 -8.21 17.67 11.68
N GLY A 59 -7.13 17.73 12.47
CA GLY A 59 -5.77 17.54 11.99
C GLY A 59 -5.51 16.13 11.46
N VAL A 60 -6.05 15.11 12.14
CA VAL A 60 -6.00 13.71 11.68
C VAL A 60 -6.72 13.54 10.35
N LEU A 61 -7.92 14.11 10.21
CA LEU A 61 -8.68 14.03 8.97
C LEU A 61 -7.98 14.74 7.82
N VAL A 62 -7.43 15.93 8.07
CA VAL A 62 -6.64 16.67 7.06
C VAL A 62 -5.41 15.87 6.65
N GLY A 63 -4.64 15.35 7.61
CA GLY A 63 -3.47 14.52 7.33
C GLY A 63 -3.81 13.26 6.54
N LEU A 64 -4.89 12.58 6.91
CA LEU A 64 -5.39 11.40 6.21
C LEU A 64 -5.77 11.71 4.77
N VAL A 65 -6.54 12.78 4.55
CA VAL A 65 -6.94 13.22 3.20
C VAL A 65 -5.71 13.59 2.37
N LEU A 66 -4.76 14.34 2.94
CA LEU A 66 -3.52 14.71 2.25
C LEU A 66 -2.68 13.49 1.87
N ALA A 67 -2.54 12.51 2.77
CA ALA A 67 -1.81 11.29 2.51
C ALA A 67 -2.47 10.46 1.39
N ILE A 68 -3.78 10.22 1.47
CA ILE A 68 -4.52 9.48 0.43
C ILE A 68 -4.43 10.21 -0.92
N THR A 69 -4.58 11.54 -0.92
CA THR A 69 -4.46 12.34 -2.15
C THR A 69 -3.07 12.21 -2.75
N GLY A 70 -2.01 12.26 -1.92
CA GLY A 70 -0.64 12.03 -2.36
C GLY A 70 -0.45 10.65 -2.98
N CYS A 71 -0.97 9.60 -2.35
CA CYS A 71 -0.94 8.24 -2.90
C CYS A 71 -1.64 8.15 -4.26
N VAL A 72 -2.81 8.79 -4.43
CA VAL A 72 -3.53 8.82 -5.70
C VAL A 72 -2.74 9.57 -6.77
N VAL A 73 -2.17 10.74 -6.45
CA VAL A 73 -1.35 11.52 -7.39
C VAL A 73 -0.13 10.72 -7.84
N LEU A 74 0.56 10.05 -6.92
CA LEU A 74 1.71 9.20 -7.23
C LEU A 74 1.31 7.99 -8.07
N ALA A 75 0.20 7.33 -7.72
CA ALA A 75 -0.31 6.16 -8.46
C ALA A 75 -0.71 6.49 -9.90
N MET A 76 -1.20 7.70 -10.15
CA MET A 76 -1.63 8.18 -11.47
C MET A 76 -0.51 8.88 -12.25
N SER A 77 0.71 8.92 -11.71
CA SER A 77 1.83 9.63 -12.32
C SER A 77 2.37 8.87 -13.54
N PRO A 78 2.69 9.55 -14.66
CA PRO A 78 3.30 8.92 -15.84
C PRO A 78 4.69 8.33 -15.54
N ALA A 79 5.33 8.72 -14.43
CA ALA A 79 6.56 8.08 -13.96
C ALA A 79 6.39 6.57 -13.71
N ASN A 80 5.17 6.13 -13.38
CA ASN A 80 4.89 4.72 -13.18
C ASN A 80 4.95 3.92 -14.49
N GLU A 81 4.48 4.49 -15.61
CA GLU A 81 4.56 3.85 -16.93
C GLU A 81 6.02 3.72 -17.42
N VAL A 82 6.84 4.75 -17.15
CA VAL A 82 8.27 4.74 -17.49
C VAL A 82 9.00 3.64 -16.72
N ALA A 83 8.73 3.50 -15.42
CA ALA A 83 9.33 2.48 -14.58
C ALA A 83 8.90 1.06 -14.99
N GLU A 84 7.65 0.86 -15.42
CA GLU A 84 7.14 -0.43 -15.89
C GLU A 84 7.68 -0.80 -17.28
N GLY A 85 8.01 0.19 -18.12
CA GLY A 85 8.56 -0.01 -19.46
C GLY A 85 10.07 -0.25 -19.51
N GLU A 86 10.81 0.00 -18.43
CA GLU A 86 12.27 -0.18 -18.41
C GLU A 86 12.64 -1.68 -18.39
N PRO A 87 13.37 -2.19 -19.42
CA PRO A 87 13.72 -3.60 -19.48
C PRO A 87 14.62 -3.98 -18.29
N ALA A 88 14.34 -5.11 -17.65
CA ALA A 88 15.14 -5.62 -16.54
C ALA A 88 16.64 -5.59 -16.88
N PRO A 89 17.52 -5.10 -15.97
CA PRO A 89 18.95 -4.99 -16.23
C PRO A 89 19.50 -6.32 -16.72
N ARG A 90 20.02 -6.30 -17.95
CA ARG A 90 20.62 -7.46 -18.59
C ARG A 90 21.79 -7.90 -17.73
N THR A 91 21.65 -9.02 -17.03
CA THR A 91 22.73 -9.59 -16.24
C THR A 91 23.79 -10.05 -17.25
N GLU A 92 24.84 -9.24 -17.46
CA GLU A 92 26.01 -9.70 -18.19
C GLU A 92 26.63 -10.87 -17.41
N PRO A 93 26.94 -12.00 -18.06
CA PRO A 93 27.57 -13.13 -17.37
C PRO A 93 28.91 -12.68 -16.78
N ALA A 94 29.17 -13.07 -15.53
CA ALA A 94 30.45 -12.83 -14.89
C ALA A 94 31.59 -13.43 -15.75
N PRO A 95 32.71 -12.70 -15.96
CA PRO A 95 33.82 -13.20 -16.74
C PRO A 95 34.39 -14.47 -16.10
N ALA A 96 34.51 -15.53 -16.91
CA ALA A 96 35.02 -16.84 -16.53
C ALA A 96 36.52 -16.84 -16.21
#